data_AF-A0A914C4W0-F1
#
_entry.id   AF-A0A914C4W0-F1
#
_cell.length_a   1.000
_cell.length_b   1.000
_cell.length_c   1.000
_cell.angle_alpha   90.00
_cell.angle_beta   90.00
_cell.angle_gamma   90.00
#
_symmetry.space_group_name_H-M   'P 1'
#
loop_
_entity.id
_entity.type
_entity.pdbx_description
1 polymer ?
#
loop_
_entity_poly.entity_id
_entity_poly.type
_entity_poly.pdbx_seq_one_letter_code
_entity_poly.pdbx_strand_id
1 'polypeptide(L)'
;MLGGKPIECWLPAEYKDSWEDYTEIYCWARNTYWVSFHANIPVEEQNRENHMISYYQWTPFFLVICAFMFYFPCLIWRLFYDRSAWSESGNFPRVTYCDMDIRILGNVQKHTVQCVLVINIFTEKVFILLWIWYTVLALVSATSLFSWAYSSFPFIQRKRFILRRLELADIEFNRKNFKAELDKFVRDYVKMDGVFVLKMLTIHSGILVCTEVVDVMWDAFLAEIGKYPLSEDELKKAEIPGSDLLEVPRPPPRRKISVLVPLLCKSGISGYRKKFSAKS
;
A
#
# COMPACT_ATOMS: atom_id res chain seq x y z
N MET A 1 -7.76 -4.08 42.19
CA MET A 1 -6.92 -2.98 41.66
C MET A 1 -5.87 -3.57 40.73
N LEU A 2 -6.05 -3.43 39.42
CA LEU A 2 -4.96 -3.54 38.43
C LEU A 2 -5.25 -2.76 37.12
N GLY A 3 -6.25 -1.89 37.13
CA GLY A 3 -6.46 -0.86 36.11
C GLY A 3 -7.17 0.30 36.78
N GLY A 4 -6.62 1.52 36.68
CA GLY A 4 -7.28 2.73 37.15
C GLY A 4 -8.55 3.03 36.33
N LYS A 5 -9.28 4.09 36.69
CA LYS A 5 -10.42 4.55 35.87
C LYS A 5 -9.90 5.04 34.49
N PRO A 6 -10.57 4.72 33.37
CA PRO A 6 -10.09 5.04 32.03
C PRO A 6 -10.15 6.55 31.70
N ILE A 7 -11.00 7.29 32.40
CA ILE A 7 -11.15 8.75 32.31
C ILE A 7 -11.56 9.27 33.69
N GLU A 8 -11.06 10.44 34.09
CA GLU A 8 -11.50 11.17 35.28
C GLU A 8 -12.06 12.53 34.85
N CYS A 9 -13.27 12.84 35.32
CA CYS A 9 -13.96 14.07 34.94
C CYS A 9 -13.97 15.05 36.10
N TRP A 10 -13.73 16.34 35.84
CA TRP A 10 -13.87 17.38 36.85
C TRP A 10 -15.32 17.85 36.93
N LEU A 11 -16.06 17.41 37.95
CA LEU A 11 -17.45 17.83 38.19
C LEU A 11 -17.53 18.95 39.25
N PRO A 12 -18.61 19.77 39.24
CA PRO A 12 -18.86 20.73 40.31
C PRO A 12 -19.00 20.05 41.68
N ALA A 13 -18.52 20.70 42.74
CA ALA A 13 -18.47 20.13 44.09
C ALA A 13 -19.83 19.84 44.75
N GLU A 14 -20.93 20.24 44.11
CA GLU A 14 -22.31 20.00 44.56
C GLU A 14 -22.83 18.60 44.15
N TYR A 15 -22.16 17.91 43.22
CA TYR A 15 -22.56 16.59 42.74
C TYR A 15 -22.18 15.48 43.72
N LYS A 16 -23.03 14.45 43.82
CA LYS A 16 -22.73 13.24 44.60
C LYS A 16 -21.80 12.31 43.83
N ASP A 17 -20.99 11.52 44.53
CA ASP A 17 -20.05 10.55 43.97
C ASP A 17 -20.66 9.60 42.92
N SER A 18 -21.93 9.21 43.09
CA SER A 18 -22.63 8.35 42.10
C SER A 18 -22.80 9.01 40.73
N TRP A 19 -22.89 10.34 40.68
CA TRP A 19 -22.99 11.10 39.43
C TRP A 19 -21.62 11.28 38.76
N GLU A 20 -20.54 11.33 39.54
CA GLU A 20 -19.16 11.33 39.03
C GLU A 20 -18.88 10.03 38.28
N ASP A 21 -19.13 8.88 38.92
CA ASP A 21 -18.94 7.57 38.30
C ASP A 21 -19.80 7.39 37.03
N TYR A 22 -21.06 7.86 37.06
CA TYR A 22 -21.94 7.82 35.89
C TYR A 22 -21.41 8.69 34.75
N THR A 23 -20.96 9.91 35.06
CA THR A 23 -20.46 10.87 34.07
C THR A 23 -19.17 10.37 33.41
N GLU A 24 -18.27 9.77 34.19
CA GLU A 24 -17.03 9.18 33.68
C GLU A 24 -17.30 8.02 32.72
N ILE A 25 -18.19 7.09 33.09
CA ILE A 25 -18.57 5.96 32.23
C ILE A 25 -19.27 6.47 30.97
N TYR A 26 -20.15 7.45 31.10
CA TYR A 26 -20.88 8.03 29.98
C TYR A 26 -19.94 8.76 29.00
N CYS A 27 -19.02 9.58 29.50
CA CYS A 27 -18.01 10.29 28.70
C CYS A 27 -16.96 9.36 28.10
N TRP A 28 -16.69 8.20 28.71
CA TRP A 28 -15.84 7.16 28.13
C TRP A 28 -16.53 6.42 26.99
N ALA A 29 -17.82 6.11 27.15
CA ALA A 29 -18.61 5.41 26.14
C ALA A 29 -18.91 6.28 24.92
N ARG A 30 -19.06 7.60 25.11
CA ARG A 30 -19.27 8.58 24.04
C ARG A 30 -17.93 9.13 23.53
N ASN A 31 -17.87 9.54 22.26
CA ASN A 31 -16.68 10.22 21.73
C ASN A 31 -16.46 11.55 22.45
N THR A 32 -15.20 11.85 22.79
CA THR A 32 -14.78 13.15 23.35
C THR A 32 -14.26 14.04 22.23
N TYR A 33 -14.03 15.33 22.47
CA TYR A 33 -13.45 16.25 21.48
C TYR A 33 -12.39 17.13 22.14
N TRP A 34 -11.44 17.63 21.34
CA TRP A 34 -10.36 18.46 21.85
C TRP A 34 -10.51 19.94 21.47
N VAL A 35 -10.22 20.82 22.43
CA VAL A 35 -10.18 22.29 22.27
C VAL A 35 -8.93 22.81 22.97
N SER A 36 -8.31 23.83 22.37
CA SER A 36 -7.15 24.52 22.96
C SER A 36 -7.54 25.29 24.23
N PHE A 37 -6.67 25.28 25.25
CA PHE A 37 -6.91 25.94 26.54
C PHE A 37 -7.12 27.46 26.45
N HIS A 38 -6.61 28.12 25.40
CA HIS A 38 -6.77 29.57 25.19
C HIS A 38 -7.92 29.93 24.25
N ALA A 39 -8.63 28.94 23.72
CA ALA A 39 -9.75 29.14 22.81
C ALA A 39 -11.08 28.99 23.55
N ASN A 40 -12.07 29.79 23.15
CA ASN A 40 -13.44 29.61 23.63
C ASN A 40 -14.05 28.33 23.02
N ILE A 41 -14.86 27.63 23.80
CA ILE A 41 -15.57 26.44 23.34
C ILE A 41 -16.54 26.86 22.23
N PRO A 42 -16.47 26.26 21.02
CA PRO A 42 -17.34 26.64 19.92
C PRO A 42 -18.80 26.30 20.24
N VAL A 43 -19.70 27.26 20.01
CA VAL A 43 -21.15 27.11 20.28
C VAL A 43 -21.80 26.18 19.25
N GLU A 44 -21.27 26.15 18.03
CA GLU A 44 -21.80 25.35 16.93
C GLU A 44 -21.37 23.89 17.03
N GLU A 45 -22.35 22.99 17.09
CA GLU A 45 -22.14 21.56 17.36
C GLU A 45 -21.32 20.88 16.26
N GLN A 46 -21.55 21.25 15.01
CA GLN A 46 -20.87 20.69 13.84
C GLN A 46 -19.33 20.90 13.88
N ASN A 47 -18.87 22.02 14.42
CA ASN A 47 -17.43 22.26 14.62
C ASN A 47 -16.83 21.40 15.74
N ARG A 48 -17.62 20.99 16.73
CA ARG A 48 -17.19 20.06 17.78
C ARG A 48 -17.09 18.64 17.24
N GLU A 49 -17.98 18.27 16.33
CA GLU A 49 -17.98 16.92 15.73
C GLU A 49 -16.72 16.64 14.92
N ASN A 50 -16.23 17.64 14.17
CA ASN A 50 -15.02 17.53 13.37
C ASN A 50 -13.75 17.28 14.21
N HIS A 51 -13.79 17.60 15.50
CA HIS A 51 -12.65 17.49 16.42
C HIS A 51 -12.81 16.33 17.41
N MET A 52 -13.71 15.38 17.14
CA MET A 52 -13.92 14.23 18.01
C MET A 52 -12.75 13.24 17.96
N ILE A 53 -12.45 12.66 19.13
CA ILE A 53 -11.41 11.68 19.40
C ILE A 53 -12.08 10.36 19.75
N SER A 54 -12.06 9.41 18.82
CA SER A 54 -12.70 8.08 18.99
C SER A 54 -11.71 6.91 19.08
N TYR A 55 -10.43 7.13 18.72
CA TYR A 55 -9.47 6.03 18.53
C TYR A 55 -9.06 5.31 19.82
N TYR A 56 -9.13 5.95 21.00
CA TYR A 56 -8.77 5.34 22.28
C TYR A 56 -9.62 4.10 22.63
N GLN A 57 -10.87 4.07 22.18
CA GLN A 57 -11.75 2.92 22.34
C GLN A 57 -11.28 1.72 21.50
N TRP A 58 -10.60 1.97 20.37
CA TRP A 58 -10.15 0.96 19.42
C TRP A 58 -8.71 0.49 19.64
N THR A 59 -7.88 1.30 20.29
CA THR A 59 -6.49 1.00 20.65
C THR A 59 -6.26 -0.38 21.27
N PRO A 60 -7.02 -0.84 22.29
CA PRO A 60 -6.79 -2.16 22.88
C PRO A 60 -7.07 -3.30 21.90
N PHE A 61 -8.09 -3.18 21.05
CA PHE A 61 -8.39 -4.17 20.01
C PHE A 61 -7.28 -4.23 18.96
N PHE A 62 -6.75 -3.06 18.56
CA PHE A 62 -5.62 -2.98 17.64
C PHE A 62 -4.36 -3.63 18.23
N LEU A 63 -4.04 -3.36 19.51
CA LEU A 63 -2.88 -3.95 20.18
C LEU A 63 -2.99 -5.49 20.31
N VAL A 64 -4.18 -6.02 20.56
CA VAL A 64 -4.43 -7.47 20.58
C VAL A 64 -4.25 -8.09 19.18
N ILE A 65 -4.73 -7.41 18.13
CA ILE A 65 -4.56 -7.86 16.75
C ILE A 65 -3.07 -7.87 16.36
N CYS A 66 -2.32 -6.83 16.71
CA CYS A 66 -0.87 -6.78 16.47
C CYS A 66 -0.13 -7.88 17.24
N ALA A 67 -0.42 -8.06 18.53
CA ALA A 67 0.20 -9.11 19.35
C ALA A 67 -0.06 -10.51 18.78
N PHE A 68 -1.29 -10.75 18.29
CA PHE A 68 -1.63 -11.99 17.60
C PHE A 68 -0.83 -12.16 16.31
N MET A 69 -0.75 -11.14 15.45
CA MET A 69 -0.02 -11.21 14.19
C MET A 69 1.49 -11.45 14.37
N PHE A 70 2.09 -10.95 15.45
CA PHE A 70 3.50 -11.23 15.79
C PHE A 70 3.72 -12.60 16.42
N TYR A 71 2.73 -13.14 17.14
CA TYR A 71 2.80 -14.49 17.71
C TYR A 71 2.46 -15.59 16.68
N PHE A 72 1.71 -15.24 15.65
CA PHE A 72 1.21 -16.12 14.60
C PHE A 72 2.29 -16.99 13.91
N PRO A 73 3.51 -16.49 13.59
CA PRO A 73 4.57 -17.31 13.01
C PRO A 73 5.17 -18.30 14.02
N CYS A 74 5.28 -17.91 15.29
CA CYS A 74 5.75 -18.79 16.37
C CYS A 74 4.72 -19.88 16.68
N LEU A 75 3.43 -19.54 16.63
CA LEU A 75 2.34 -20.50 16.71
C LEU A 75 2.42 -21.49 15.55
N ILE A 76 2.53 -21.02 14.31
CA ILE A 76 2.73 -21.86 13.11
C ILE A 76 3.93 -22.80 13.30
N TRP A 77 5.09 -22.28 13.72
CA TRP A 77 6.29 -23.10 13.97
C TRP A 77 6.05 -24.20 15.02
N ARG A 78 5.35 -23.87 16.12
CA ARG A 78 5.01 -24.82 17.18
C ARG A 78 3.98 -25.86 16.74
N LEU A 79 3.06 -25.48 15.86
CA LEU A 79 2.01 -26.34 15.30
C LEU A 79 2.55 -27.32 14.25
N PHE A 80 3.57 -26.92 13.48
CA PHE A 80 4.18 -27.78 12.47
C PHE A 80 5.30 -28.68 13.01
N TYR A 81 5.93 -28.32 14.13
CA TYR A 81 7.04 -29.09 14.72
C TYR A 81 6.58 -30.21 15.68
N ASP A 82 5.35 -30.19 16.21
CA ASP A 82 4.88 -31.23 17.12
C ASP A 82 3.81 -32.14 16.48
N ARG A 83 4.28 -33.27 15.93
CA ARG A 83 3.44 -34.44 15.61
C ARG A 83 3.20 -35.29 16.87
N SER A 84 2.85 -34.69 18.00
CA SER A 84 2.43 -35.43 19.19
C SER A 84 1.22 -34.79 19.87
N ALA A 85 0.06 -35.40 19.63
CA ALA A 85 -1.13 -35.43 20.48
C ALA A 85 -1.53 -34.13 21.23
N TRP A 86 -2.43 -33.36 20.61
CA TRP A 86 -3.21 -32.27 21.22
C TRP A 86 -4.09 -32.66 22.42
N SER A 87 -4.16 -33.94 22.79
CA SER A 87 -4.87 -34.38 24.01
C SER A 87 -4.10 -34.06 25.30
N GLU A 88 -2.82 -33.71 25.22
CA GLU A 88 -1.90 -33.58 26.36
C GLU A 88 -1.35 -32.15 26.55
N SER A 89 -1.65 -31.19 25.68
CA SER A 89 -1.12 -29.83 25.83
C SER A 89 -1.99 -29.01 26.80
N GLY A 90 -1.53 -28.83 28.04
CA GLY A 90 -2.20 -28.03 29.09
C GLY A 90 -2.35 -26.52 28.83
N ASN A 91 -2.03 -26.05 27.62
CA ASN A 91 -2.09 -24.62 27.27
C ASN A 91 -3.51 -24.14 26.98
N PHE A 92 -4.42 -25.03 26.57
CA PHE A 92 -5.82 -24.67 26.24
C PHE A 92 -6.80 -25.80 26.62
N PRO A 93 -7.06 -26.04 27.93
CA PRO A 93 -7.98 -27.09 28.36
C PRO A 93 -9.44 -26.74 28.04
N ARG A 94 -10.17 -27.66 27.40
CA ARG A 94 -11.64 -27.54 27.18
C ARG A 94 -12.44 -27.96 28.42
N VAL A 95 -11.82 -28.77 29.28
CA VAL A 95 -12.36 -29.29 30.54
C VAL A 95 -11.36 -29.03 31.65
N THR A 96 -11.83 -28.52 32.78
CA THR A 96 -11.05 -28.16 33.97
C THR A 96 -11.71 -28.78 35.21
N TYR A 97 -10.94 -29.05 36.26
CA TYR A 97 -11.48 -29.53 37.54
C TYR A 97 -11.40 -28.42 38.58
N CYS A 98 -12.46 -28.24 39.37
CA CYS A 98 -12.54 -27.26 40.45
C CYS A 98 -12.84 -27.99 41.76
N ASP A 99 -12.01 -27.76 42.77
CA ASP A 99 -12.19 -28.36 44.09
C ASP A 99 -12.95 -27.37 44.98
N MET A 100 -14.08 -27.84 45.53
CA MET A 100 -14.92 -27.08 46.45
C MET A 100 -14.93 -27.74 47.83
N ASP A 101 -14.66 -26.93 48.85
CA ASP A 101 -14.65 -27.37 50.25
C ASP A 101 -16.02 -27.03 50.89
N ILE A 102 -16.85 -28.04 51.15
CA ILE A 102 -18.16 -27.88 51.80
C ILE A 102 -18.02 -28.23 53.28
N ARG A 103 -18.50 -27.35 54.17
CA ARG A 103 -18.42 -27.54 55.63
C ARG A 103 -19.77 -28.01 56.18
N ILE A 104 -19.79 -29.18 56.81
CA ILE A 104 -20.99 -29.75 57.45
C ILE A 104 -20.60 -30.26 58.84
N LEU A 105 -21.33 -29.83 59.88
CA LEU A 105 -21.11 -30.24 61.29
C LEU A 105 -19.64 -30.05 61.79
N GLY A 106 -18.96 -28.98 61.36
CA GLY A 106 -17.57 -28.69 61.77
C GLY A 106 -16.50 -29.54 61.06
N ASN A 107 -16.90 -30.47 60.19
CA ASN A 107 -16.01 -31.23 59.34
C ASN A 107 -15.98 -30.62 57.93
N VAL A 108 -14.79 -30.46 57.35
CA VAL A 108 -14.60 -29.94 55.99
C VAL A 108 -14.50 -31.12 55.04
N GLN A 109 -15.43 -31.23 54.09
CA GLN A 109 -15.44 -32.27 53.06
C GLN A 109 -15.10 -31.65 51.71
N LYS A 110 -14.07 -32.18 51.04
CA LYS A 110 -13.62 -31.70 49.73
C LYS A 110 -14.31 -32.48 48.62
N HIS A 111 -14.91 -31.77 47.67
CA HIS A 111 -15.53 -32.35 46.48
C HIS A 111 -14.95 -31.72 45.22
N THR A 112 -14.61 -32.55 44.23
CA THR A 112 -14.06 -32.09 42.96
C THR A 112 -15.16 -32.12 41.88
N VAL A 113 -15.31 -31.03 41.13
CA VAL A 113 -16.33 -30.93 40.07
C VAL A 113 -15.68 -30.62 38.72
N GLN A 114 -16.24 -31.18 37.65
CA GLN A 114 -15.78 -30.97 36.29
C GLN A 114 -16.45 -29.74 35.67
N CYS A 115 -15.66 -28.76 35.25
CA CYS A 115 -16.09 -27.51 34.62
C CYS A 115 -15.68 -27.48 33.15
N VAL A 116 -16.57 -27.03 32.25
CA VAL A 116 -16.28 -26.87 30.81
C VAL A 116 -16.01 -25.41 30.50
N LEU A 117 -14.86 -25.11 29.92
CA LEU A 117 -14.44 -23.74 29.64
C LEU A 117 -14.90 -23.33 28.23
N VAL A 118 -16.17 -22.92 28.12
CA VAL A 118 -16.84 -22.63 26.84
C VAL A 118 -16.20 -21.46 26.07
N ILE A 119 -15.51 -20.55 26.76
CA ILE A 119 -14.74 -19.49 26.09
C ILE A 119 -13.59 -20.06 25.23
N ASN A 120 -12.96 -21.14 25.68
CA ASN A 120 -11.80 -21.72 25.02
C ASN A 120 -12.18 -22.46 23.71
N ILE A 121 -13.36 -23.07 23.67
CA ILE A 121 -13.90 -23.68 22.42
C ILE A 121 -14.27 -22.60 21.39
N PHE A 122 -14.71 -21.41 21.82
CA PHE A 122 -14.99 -20.30 20.92
C PHE A 122 -13.69 -19.70 20.35
N THR A 123 -12.69 -19.48 21.20
CA THR A 123 -11.38 -18.96 20.76
C THR A 123 -10.70 -19.89 19.77
N GLU A 124 -10.83 -21.22 19.93
CA GLU A 124 -10.31 -22.21 18.98
C GLU A 124 -10.82 -21.97 17.55
N LYS A 125 -12.13 -21.70 17.38
CA LYS A 125 -12.73 -21.53 16.05
C LYS A 125 -12.41 -20.18 15.43
N VAL A 126 -12.36 -19.13 16.23
CA VAL A 126 -11.96 -17.78 15.77
C VAL A 126 -10.50 -17.77 15.31
N PHE A 127 -9.60 -18.40 16.06
CA PHE A 127 -8.19 -18.45 15.67
C PHE A 127 -7.94 -19.25 14.39
N ILE A 128 -8.68 -20.34 14.15
CA ILE A 128 -8.60 -21.10 12.89
C ILE A 128 -9.08 -20.26 11.70
N LEU A 129 -10.21 -19.55 11.84
CA LEU A 129 -10.74 -18.69 10.77
C LEU A 129 -9.77 -17.54 10.44
N LEU A 130 -9.23 -16.87 11.48
CA LEU A 130 -8.22 -15.84 11.32
C LEU A 130 -6.94 -16.39 10.68
N TRP A 131 -6.52 -17.60 11.06
CA TRP A 131 -5.32 -18.23 10.50
C TRP A 131 -5.44 -18.47 8.99
N ILE A 132 -6.58 -18.99 8.53
CA ILE A 132 -6.84 -19.20 7.10
C ILE A 132 -6.84 -17.85 6.37
N TRP A 133 -7.53 -16.85 6.91
CA TRP A 133 -7.62 -15.52 6.32
C TRP A 133 -6.26 -14.84 6.17
N TYR A 134 -5.45 -14.80 7.24
CA TYR A 134 -4.12 -14.21 7.20
C TYR A 134 -3.18 -14.97 6.27
N THR A 135 -3.30 -16.29 6.18
CA THR A 135 -2.54 -17.09 5.22
C THR A 135 -2.90 -16.73 3.78
N VAL A 136 -4.19 -16.54 3.46
CA VAL A 136 -4.63 -16.10 2.14
C VAL A 136 -4.11 -14.69 1.82
N LEU A 137 -4.22 -13.74 2.76
CA LEU A 137 -3.67 -12.39 2.58
C LEU A 137 -2.15 -12.40 2.38
N ALA A 138 -1.43 -13.25 3.13
CA ALA A 138 0.01 -13.41 2.97
C ALA A 138 0.38 -13.96 1.59
N LEU A 139 -0.37 -14.95 1.08
CA LEU A 139 -0.17 -15.50 -0.26
C LEU A 139 -0.45 -14.46 -1.35
N VAL A 140 -1.56 -13.71 -1.26
CA VAL A 140 -1.87 -12.63 -2.22
C VAL A 140 -0.79 -11.56 -2.20
N SER A 141 -0.34 -11.15 -1.01
CA SER A 141 0.73 -10.15 -0.86
C SER A 141 2.06 -10.67 -1.42
N ALA A 142 2.40 -11.93 -1.18
CA ALA A 142 3.60 -12.57 -1.73
C ALA A 142 3.54 -12.64 -3.25
N THR A 143 2.44 -13.08 -3.85
CA THR A 143 2.31 -13.12 -5.32
C THR A 143 2.43 -11.73 -5.95
N SER A 144 1.86 -10.71 -5.32
CA SER A 144 2.05 -9.31 -5.73
C SER A 144 3.52 -8.92 -5.67
N LEU A 145 4.19 -9.16 -4.54
CA LEU A 145 5.61 -8.87 -4.36
C LEU A 145 6.48 -9.56 -5.41
N PHE A 146 6.27 -10.86 -5.64
CA PHE A 146 7.01 -11.62 -6.65
C PHE A 146 6.73 -11.13 -8.07
N SER A 147 5.48 -10.78 -8.39
CA SER A 147 5.12 -10.20 -9.69
C SER A 147 5.83 -8.86 -9.91
N TRP A 148 5.82 -7.98 -8.92
CA TRP A 148 6.51 -6.69 -8.98
C TRP A 148 8.03 -6.83 -9.06
N ALA A 149 8.63 -7.71 -8.26
CA ALA A 149 10.06 -8.00 -8.26
C ALA A 149 10.50 -8.60 -9.60
N TYR A 150 9.79 -9.63 -10.10
CA TYR A 150 10.08 -10.25 -11.39
C TYR A 150 9.95 -9.25 -12.54
N SER A 151 8.92 -8.40 -12.51
CA SER A 151 8.71 -7.38 -13.53
C SER A 151 9.79 -6.30 -13.49
N SER A 152 10.22 -5.87 -12.30
CA SER A 152 11.01 -4.62 -12.12
C SER A 152 12.50 -4.82 -11.94
N PHE A 153 12.97 -5.96 -11.44
CA PHE A 153 14.40 -6.16 -11.19
C PHE A 153 15.20 -6.56 -12.45
N PRO A 154 14.76 -7.57 -13.23
CA PRO A 154 15.52 -8.04 -14.37
C PRO A 154 15.68 -6.94 -15.43
N PHE A 155 16.92 -6.69 -15.85
CA PHE A 155 17.24 -5.66 -16.83
C PHE A 155 16.47 -5.85 -18.15
N ILE A 156 16.25 -7.10 -18.56
CA ILE A 156 15.52 -7.42 -19.79
C ILE A 156 14.07 -6.90 -19.75
N GLN A 157 13.41 -7.00 -18.59
CA GLN A 157 12.03 -6.54 -18.42
C GLN A 157 11.97 -5.03 -18.30
N ARG A 158 12.93 -4.41 -17.59
CA ARG A 158 13.08 -2.96 -17.53
C ARG A 158 13.25 -2.33 -18.91
N LYS A 159 14.17 -2.87 -19.71
CA LYS A 159 14.41 -2.43 -21.09
C LYS A 159 13.15 -2.58 -21.94
N ARG A 160 12.49 -3.73 -21.86
CA ARG A 160 11.27 -4.00 -22.64
C ARG A 160 10.12 -3.07 -22.27
N PHE A 161 9.98 -2.70 -20.99
CA PHE A 161 8.98 -1.77 -20.52
C PHE A 161 9.20 -0.36 -21.11
N ILE A 162 10.41 0.19 -20.97
CA ILE A 162 10.75 1.53 -21.47
C ILE A 162 10.70 1.59 -23.00
N LEU A 163 11.24 0.57 -23.69
CA LEU A 163 11.21 0.48 -25.15
C LEU A 163 9.78 0.62 -25.71
N ARG A 164 8.83 -0.13 -25.14
CA ARG A 164 7.43 -0.09 -25.60
C ARG A 164 6.79 1.29 -25.41
N ARG A 165 7.24 2.06 -24.41
CA ARG A 165 6.74 3.42 -24.16
C ARG A 165 7.28 4.41 -25.18
N LEU A 166 8.57 4.28 -25.52
CA LEU A 166 9.21 5.08 -26.57
C LEU A 166 8.61 4.77 -27.96
N GLU A 167 8.37 3.49 -28.29
CA GLU A 167 7.68 3.09 -29.54
C GLU A 167 6.24 3.64 -29.62
N LEU A 168 5.60 3.93 -28.49
CA LEU A 168 4.27 4.55 -28.46
C LEU A 168 4.32 6.08 -28.57
N ALA A 169 5.37 6.70 -28.02
CA ALA A 169 5.57 8.15 -28.10
C ALA A 169 6.04 8.59 -29.51
N ASP A 170 6.89 7.78 -30.14
CA ASP A 170 7.50 8.06 -31.43
C ASP A 170 7.37 6.89 -32.41
N ILE A 171 6.59 7.12 -33.47
CA ILE A 171 6.33 6.12 -34.52
C ILE A 171 7.60 5.88 -35.37
N GLU A 172 8.51 6.85 -35.46
CA GLU A 172 9.76 6.74 -36.22
C GLU A 172 10.90 6.16 -35.36
N PHE A 173 10.63 5.74 -34.13
CA PHE A 173 11.66 5.23 -33.24
C PHE A 173 12.29 3.92 -33.76
N ASN A 174 13.48 4.03 -34.35
CA ASN A 174 14.22 2.87 -34.84
C ASN A 174 15.12 2.28 -33.74
N ARG A 175 14.60 1.25 -33.05
CA ARG A 175 15.30 0.52 -31.98
C ARG A 175 16.72 0.06 -32.34
N LYS A 176 17.00 -0.25 -33.61
CA LYS A 176 18.32 -0.77 -34.00
C LYS A 176 19.40 0.30 -33.91
N ASN A 177 19.05 1.55 -34.24
CA ASN A 177 20.00 2.66 -34.28
C ASN A 177 20.41 3.12 -32.88
N PHE A 178 19.47 3.12 -31.92
CA PHE A 178 19.69 3.62 -30.55
C PHE A 178 19.83 2.51 -29.50
N LYS A 179 20.19 1.29 -29.91
CA LYS A 179 20.19 0.14 -28.98
C LYS A 179 21.16 0.33 -27.81
N ALA A 180 22.34 0.88 -28.06
CA ALA A 180 23.39 1.09 -27.05
C ALA A 180 23.03 2.24 -26.10
N GLU A 181 22.49 3.33 -26.64
CA GLU A 181 21.98 4.48 -25.91
C GLU A 181 20.82 4.09 -25.02
N LEU A 182 19.88 3.28 -25.52
CA LEU A 182 18.76 2.76 -24.74
C LEU A 182 19.23 1.88 -23.58
N ASP A 183 20.25 1.05 -23.80
CA ASP A 183 20.84 0.25 -22.73
C ASP A 183 21.47 1.10 -21.62
N LYS A 184 22.14 2.20 -22.01
CA LYS A 184 22.74 3.16 -21.07
C LYS A 184 21.67 3.97 -20.33
N PHE A 185 20.62 4.43 -21.02
CA PHE A 185 19.48 5.13 -20.40
C PHE A 185 18.80 4.30 -19.32
N VAL A 186 18.47 3.04 -19.62
CA VAL A 186 17.76 2.16 -18.67
C VAL A 186 18.65 1.78 -17.48
N ARG A 187 19.97 1.64 -17.68
CA ARG A 187 20.91 1.21 -16.64
C ARG A 187 21.33 2.35 -15.73
N ASP A 188 21.73 3.48 -16.31
CA ASP A 188 22.47 4.53 -15.62
C ASP A 188 21.58 5.74 -15.29
N TYR A 189 20.63 6.07 -16.17
CA TYR A 189 19.73 7.22 -16.00
C TYR A 189 18.46 6.86 -15.21
N VAL A 190 17.64 5.92 -15.71
CA VAL A 190 16.36 5.53 -15.08
C VAL A 190 16.56 4.60 -13.89
N LYS A 191 17.57 3.72 -13.94
CA LYS A 191 17.89 2.73 -12.89
C LYS A 191 16.71 1.79 -12.56
N MET A 192 16.79 1.05 -11.46
CA MET A 192 15.73 0.12 -11.04
C MET A 192 14.54 0.87 -10.43
N ASP A 193 14.83 1.82 -9.54
CA ASP A 193 13.82 2.56 -8.79
C ASP A 193 12.97 3.44 -9.70
N GLY A 194 13.57 4.08 -10.72
CA GLY A 194 12.83 4.86 -11.70
C GLY A 194 11.88 4.00 -12.53
N VAL A 195 12.28 2.79 -12.94
CA VAL A 195 11.37 1.88 -13.66
C VAL A 195 10.23 1.40 -12.75
N PHE A 196 10.48 1.19 -11.46
CA PHE A 196 9.44 0.86 -10.50
C PHE A 196 8.42 1.99 -10.36
N VAL A 197 8.88 3.23 -10.17
CA VAL A 197 8.01 4.43 -10.07
C VAL A 197 7.23 4.65 -11.37
N LEU A 198 7.85 4.49 -12.54
CA LEU A 198 7.16 4.64 -13.83
C LEU A 198 6.07 3.59 -14.06
N LYS A 199 6.24 2.37 -13.54
CA LYS A 199 5.18 1.35 -13.56
C LYS A 199 4.05 1.67 -12.59
N MET A 200 4.39 2.19 -11.41
CA MET A 200 3.38 2.66 -10.44
C MET A 200 2.57 3.81 -11.04
N LEU A 201 3.23 4.78 -11.68
CA LEU A 201 2.60 5.86 -12.42
C LEU A 201 1.69 5.35 -13.53
N THR A 202 2.08 4.30 -14.25
CA THR A 202 1.24 3.68 -15.29
C THR A 202 -0.08 3.15 -14.72
N ILE A 203 -0.08 2.59 -13.51
CA ILE A 203 -1.28 2.01 -12.89
C ILE A 203 -2.21 3.11 -12.39
N HIS A 204 -1.67 4.17 -11.79
CA HIS A 204 -2.48 5.22 -11.16
C HIS A 204 -2.88 6.35 -12.11
N SER A 205 -1.98 6.77 -13.00
CA SER A 205 -2.19 7.90 -13.91
C SER A 205 -2.42 7.45 -15.35
N GLY A 206 -2.41 6.14 -15.60
CA GLY A 206 -2.62 5.56 -16.91
C GLY A 206 -1.38 5.53 -17.78
N ILE A 207 -1.52 4.82 -18.90
CA ILE A 207 -0.43 4.53 -19.84
C ILE A 207 0.11 5.78 -20.54
N LEU A 208 -0.76 6.74 -20.85
CA LEU A 208 -0.45 7.93 -21.64
C LEU A 208 0.47 8.90 -20.88
N VAL A 209 0.13 9.17 -19.63
CA VAL A 209 0.94 10.04 -18.76
C VAL A 209 2.34 9.45 -18.59
N CYS A 210 2.45 8.13 -18.41
CA CYS A 210 3.75 7.47 -18.33
C CYS A 210 4.54 7.56 -19.65
N THR A 211 3.89 7.42 -20.82
CA THR A 211 4.61 7.57 -22.11
C THR A 211 5.17 8.97 -22.29
N GLU A 212 4.42 10.02 -21.95
CA GLU A 212 4.88 11.41 -22.05
C GLU A 212 6.06 11.68 -21.12
N VAL A 213 5.99 11.19 -19.88
CA VAL A 213 7.10 11.31 -18.92
C VAL A 213 8.36 10.60 -19.45
N VAL A 214 8.22 9.38 -19.98
CA VAL A 214 9.36 8.64 -20.53
C VAL A 214 9.98 9.33 -21.75
N ASP A 215 9.15 9.93 -22.62
CA ASP A 215 9.60 10.68 -23.81
C ASP A 215 10.43 11.91 -23.39
N VAL A 216 9.91 12.72 -22.47
CA VAL A 216 10.63 13.89 -21.94
C VAL A 216 11.92 13.50 -21.24
N MET A 217 11.92 12.40 -20.47
CA MET A 217 13.14 11.87 -19.84
C MET A 217 14.18 11.42 -20.87
N TRP A 218 13.73 10.84 -21.99
CA TRP A 218 14.60 10.38 -23.06
C TRP A 218 15.25 11.54 -23.80
N ASP A 219 14.50 12.60 -24.10
CA ASP A 219 15.03 13.82 -24.72
C ASP A 219 16.06 14.52 -23.81
N ALA A 220 15.77 14.60 -22.51
CA ALA A 220 16.71 15.14 -21.53
C ALA A 220 18.03 14.33 -21.48
N PHE A 221 17.94 13.01 -21.55
CA PHE A 221 19.12 12.13 -21.61
C PHE A 221 19.94 12.31 -22.89
N LEU A 222 19.27 12.45 -24.04
CA LEU A 222 19.98 12.68 -25.32
C LEU A 222 20.66 14.06 -25.35
N ALA A 223 20.03 15.08 -24.75
CA ALA A 223 20.63 16.39 -24.57
C ALA A 223 21.90 16.33 -23.70
N GLU A 224 21.89 15.55 -22.61
CA GLU A 224 23.05 15.36 -21.73
C GLU A 224 24.21 14.63 -22.42
N ILE A 225 23.93 13.72 -23.35
CA ILE A 225 24.94 13.00 -24.15
C ILE A 225 25.40 13.80 -25.39
N GLY A 226 24.73 14.91 -25.72
CA GLY A 226 25.03 15.72 -26.91
C GLY A 226 24.63 15.04 -28.24
N LYS A 227 23.72 14.05 -28.20
CA LYS A 227 23.21 13.32 -29.37
C LYS A 227 21.77 13.71 -29.73
N TYR A 228 21.32 14.88 -29.30
CA TYR A 228 19.97 15.35 -29.58
C TYR A 228 19.73 15.41 -31.10
N PRO A 229 18.63 14.83 -31.63
CA PRO A 229 18.30 14.92 -33.04
C PRO A 229 17.90 16.36 -33.39
N LEU A 230 18.89 17.19 -33.73
CA LEU A 230 18.67 18.52 -34.29
C LEU A 230 17.99 18.36 -35.66
N SER A 231 16.81 18.94 -35.84
CA SER A 231 16.22 19.12 -37.16
C SER A 231 17.12 20.04 -38.01
N GLU A 232 17.19 19.84 -39.33
CA GLU A 232 18.03 20.65 -40.24
C GLU A 232 17.85 22.17 -40.08
N ASP A 233 16.67 22.62 -39.65
CA ASP A 233 16.36 24.04 -39.40
C ASP A 233 16.99 24.60 -38.10
N GLU A 234 17.31 23.74 -37.13
CA GLU A 234 17.95 24.12 -35.86
C GLU A 234 19.48 24.15 -36.00
N LEU A 235 20.05 23.25 -36.81
CA LEU A 235 21.48 23.27 -37.15
C LEU A 235 21.85 24.56 -37.90
N LYS A 236 20.99 25.00 -38.82
CA LYS A 236 21.13 26.30 -39.52
C LYS A 236 21.05 27.52 -38.60
N LYS A 237 20.39 27.40 -37.44
CA LYS A 237 20.36 28.47 -36.43
C LYS A 237 21.61 28.48 -35.54
N ALA A 238 22.17 27.30 -35.24
CA ALA A 238 23.39 27.17 -34.46
C ALA A 238 24.66 27.63 -35.20
N GLU A 239 24.63 27.65 -36.53
CA GLU A 239 25.73 28.11 -37.39
C GLU A 239 25.81 29.64 -37.56
N ILE A 240 24.91 30.42 -36.95
CA ILE A 240 24.97 31.89 -37.01
C ILE A 240 26.03 32.38 -36.00
N PRO A 241 27.14 33.01 -36.45
CA PRO A 241 28.22 33.40 -35.57
C PRO A 241 27.85 34.67 -34.82
N GLY A 242 27.62 34.57 -33.51
CA GLY A 242 27.59 35.72 -32.61
C GLY A 242 26.41 35.76 -31.64
N SER A 243 26.48 34.96 -30.58
CA SER A 243 25.90 35.33 -29.28
C SER A 243 26.51 34.45 -28.19
N ASP A 244 27.42 35.05 -27.42
CA ASP A 244 27.99 34.51 -26.20
C ASP A 244 26.90 34.29 -25.14
N LEU A 245 26.48 33.04 -24.99
CA LEU A 245 25.99 32.37 -23.78
C LEU A 245 25.49 31.01 -24.27
N LEU A 246 26.24 29.95 -23.98
CA LEU A 246 25.89 28.57 -24.36
C LEU A 246 24.69 28.11 -23.52
N GLU A 247 23.52 28.65 -23.83
CA GLU A 247 22.25 28.16 -23.34
C GLU A 247 22.00 26.84 -24.06
N VAL A 248 22.00 25.73 -23.30
CA VAL A 248 21.52 24.44 -23.79
C VAL A 248 20.13 24.69 -24.40
N PRO A 249 19.92 24.49 -25.72
CA PRO A 249 18.64 24.73 -26.34
C PRO A 249 17.58 23.93 -25.59
N ARG A 250 16.60 24.61 -24.97
CA ARG A 250 15.43 23.93 -24.43
C ARG A 250 14.81 23.12 -25.58
N PRO A 251 14.59 21.81 -25.41
CA PRO A 251 14.00 21.01 -26.47
C PRO A 251 12.67 21.65 -26.88
N PRO A 252 12.44 21.89 -28.19
CA PRO A 252 11.17 22.44 -28.64
C PRO A 252 10.03 21.53 -28.18
N PRO A 253 8.88 22.07 -27.75
CA PRO A 253 7.73 21.26 -27.40
C PRO A 253 7.12 20.68 -28.69
N ARG A 254 7.58 19.51 -29.11
CA ARG A 254 6.94 18.66 -30.12
C ARG A 254 7.18 17.21 -29.68
N ARG A 255 6.16 16.50 -29.23
CA ARG A 255 5.02 16.02 -30.03
C ARG A 255 3.71 16.23 -29.28
N LYS A 256 2.74 16.92 -29.88
CA LYS A 256 1.33 16.75 -29.48
C LYS A 256 1.02 15.26 -29.66
N ILE A 257 0.79 14.57 -28.55
CA ILE A 257 0.11 13.28 -28.40
C ILE A 257 -0.40 12.75 -29.75
N SER A 258 0.35 11.86 -30.41
CA SER A 258 -0.06 11.25 -31.68
C SER A 258 -1.17 10.20 -31.50
N VAL A 259 -1.78 10.13 -30.32
CA VAL A 259 -2.67 9.03 -29.90
C VAL A 259 -4.01 9.03 -30.62
N LEU A 260 -4.35 10.08 -31.39
CA LEU A 260 -5.51 10.00 -32.29
C LEU A 260 -5.25 9.16 -33.55
N VAL A 261 -3.99 8.91 -33.93
CA VAL A 261 -3.66 8.26 -35.21
C VAL A 261 -3.78 6.73 -35.20
N PRO A 262 -3.38 5.98 -34.14
CA PRO A 262 -3.55 4.53 -34.14
C PRO A 262 -5.02 4.07 -34.10
N LEU A 263 -5.94 4.92 -33.61
CA LEU A 263 -7.38 4.65 -33.61
C LEU A 263 -8.04 4.98 -34.96
N LEU A 264 -7.53 5.97 -35.70
CA LEU A 264 -8.00 6.28 -37.06
C LEU A 264 -7.39 5.36 -38.13
N CYS A 265 -6.18 4.84 -37.92
CA CYS A 265 -5.53 3.95 -38.88
C CYS A 265 -6.16 2.54 -38.91
N LYS A 266 -6.77 2.08 -37.81
CA LYS A 266 -7.56 0.83 -37.81
C LYS A 266 -8.86 0.92 -38.63
N SER A 267 -9.35 2.12 -38.94
CA SER A 267 -10.52 2.32 -39.81
C SER A 267 -10.15 2.58 -41.29
N GLY A 268 -8.87 2.79 -41.61
CA GLY A 268 -8.40 3.14 -42.96
C GLY A 268 -7.64 2.05 -43.74
N ILE A 269 -7.27 0.92 -43.11
CA ILE A 269 -6.42 -0.12 -43.74
C ILE A 269 -7.19 -1.08 -44.68
N SER A 270 -8.44 -0.78 -45.05
CA SER A 270 -9.13 -1.55 -46.11
C SER A 270 -8.77 -1.09 -47.54
N GLY A 271 -8.18 0.11 -47.72
CA GLY A 271 -8.10 0.76 -49.05
C GLY A 271 -6.81 0.61 -49.86
N TYR A 272 -5.65 0.29 -49.26
CA TYR A 272 -4.35 0.48 -49.93
C TYR A 272 -3.50 -0.79 -50.09
N ARG A 273 -4.14 -1.96 -50.30
CA ARG A 273 -3.44 -3.22 -50.66
C ARG A 273 -3.73 -3.73 -52.08
N LYS A 274 -4.20 -2.86 -52.99
CA LYS A 274 -4.36 -3.20 -54.41
C LYS A 274 -3.85 -2.08 -55.30
N LYS A 275 -2.53 -1.91 -55.43
CA LYS A 275 -1.92 -1.19 -56.57
C LYS A 275 -0.39 -1.36 -56.67
N PHE A 276 0.11 -2.58 -56.50
CA PHE A 276 1.48 -2.94 -56.95
C PHE A 276 1.51 -4.41 -57.39
N SER A 277 0.78 -4.71 -58.47
CA SER A 277 1.00 -5.89 -59.31
C SER A 277 0.21 -5.72 -60.60
N ALA A 278 0.80 -5.01 -61.58
CA ALA A 278 0.50 -5.07 -63.03
C ALA A 278 1.36 -4.02 -63.76
N LYS A 279 1.98 -4.44 -64.88
CA LYS A 279 3.03 -3.80 -65.71
C LYS A 279 4.44 -4.08 -65.17
N SER A 280 5.32 -4.80 -65.85
CA SER A 280 5.44 -5.23 -67.26
C SER A 280 6.06 -6.62 -67.32
#